data_AF-A0A7X9ABW5-F1
#
_entry.id   AF-A0A7X9ABW5-F1
#
_cell.length_a   1.000
_cell.length_b   1.000
_cell.length_c   1.000
_cell.angle_alpha   90.00
_cell.angle_beta   90.00
_cell.angle_gamma   90.00
#
_symmetry.space_group_name_H-M   'P 1'
#
loop_
_entity.id
_entity.type
_entity.pdbx_description
1 polymer ?
#
loop_
_entity_poly.entity_id
_entity_poly.type
_entity_poly.pdbx_seq_one_letter_code
_entity_poly.pdbx_strand_id
1 'polypeptide(L)'
;LSQYFDSIRGSDEASTLSKADIVTAILKELDFEASEAVLIGDTVHDEEGAQESGVAFIAVDWGFGFAKGHPQDRGMWAMARSAQEMSSLL
;
A
#
# COMPACT_ATOMS: atom_id res chain seq x y z
N LEU A 1 4.57 6.15 -17.91
CA LEU A 1 4.24 5.62 -16.57
C LEU A 1 2.83 5.09 -16.53
N SER A 2 1.82 5.85 -16.99
CA SER A 2 0.43 5.41 -17.03
C SER A 2 0.19 4.05 -17.72
N GLN A 3 1.00 3.66 -18.71
CA GLN A 3 0.86 2.34 -19.35
C GLN A 3 1.07 1.13 -18.43
N TYR A 4 1.58 1.34 -17.20
CA TYR A 4 1.82 0.28 -16.23
C TYR A 4 0.75 0.23 -15.12
N PHE A 5 -0.26 1.11 -15.17
CA PHE A 5 -1.27 1.23 -14.12
C PHE A 5 -2.67 1.23 -14.73
N ASP A 6 -3.54 0.36 -14.22
CA ASP A 6 -4.97 0.35 -14.58
C ASP A 6 -5.71 1.56 -14.00
N SER A 7 -5.27 2.09 -12.86
CA SER A 7 -5.82 3.29 -12.22
C SER A 7 -4.73 4.11 -11.53
N ILE A 8 -4.88 5.44 -11.55
CA ILE A 8 -4.03 6.38 -10.83
C ILE A 8 -4.94 7.31 -10.01
N ARG A 9 -4.85 7.21 -8.68
CA ARG A 9 -5.61 8.03 -7.73
C ARG A 9 -4.65 8.73 -6.78
N GLY A 10 -4.94 10.00 -6.52
CA GLY A 10 -4.31 10.77 -5.46
C GLY A 10 -5.37 11.19 -4.43
N SER A 11 -4.94 11.95 -3.42
CA SER A 11 -5.87 12.66 -2.57
C SER A 11 -6.63 13.72 -3.37
N ASP A 12 -7.79 14.13 -2.88
CA ASP A 12 -8.55 15.25 -3.43
C ASP A 12 -7.85 16.59 -3.13
N GLU A 13 -8.23 17.68 -3.81
CA GLU A 13 -7.60 19.00 -3.60
C GLU A 13 -7.73 19.50 -2.15
N ALA A 14 -8.78 19.07 -1.44
CA ALA A 14 -9.00 19.43 -0.04
C ALA A 14 -8.32 18.45 0.95
N SER A 15 -7.64 17.40 0.46
CA SER A 15 -7.02 16.35 1.27
C SER A 15 -7.97 15.72 2.31
N THR A 16 -9.23 15.55 1.93
CA THR A 16 -10.28 14.98 2.77
C THR A 16 -10.34 13.45 2.67
N LEU A 17 -9.86 12.88 1.57
CA LEU A 17 -9.83 11.44 1.38
C LEU A 17 -8.73 10.79 2.21
N SER A 18 -9.12 9.81 3.03
CA SER A 18 -8.16 8.91 3.68
C SER A 18 -7.55 7.96 2.65
N LYS A 19 -6.41 7.33 3.01
CA LYS A 19 -5.85 6.25 2.18
C LYS A 19 -6.82 5.08 2.03
N ALA A 20 -7.60 4.79 3.08
CA ALA A 20 -8.57 3.71 3.04
C ALA A 20 -9.71 4.00 2.06
N ASP A 21 -10.18 5.25 1.99
CA ASP A 21 -11.18 5.67 0.99
C ASP A 21 -10.66 5.47 -0.44
N ILE A 22 -9.41 5.85 -0.68
CA ILE A 22 -8.77 5.70 -2.00
C ILE A 22 -8.65 4.22 -2.38
N VAL A 23 -8.14 3.38 -1.48
CA VAL A 23 -7.97 1.93 -1.72
C VAL A 23 -9.33 1.27 -1.96
N THR A 24 -10.31 1.53 -1.11
CA THR A 24 -11.66 0.97 -1.22
C THR A 24 -12.33 1.37 -2.54
N ALA A 25 -12.14 2.62 -2.97
CA ALA A 25 -12.65 3.10 -4.25
C ALA A 25 -12.02 2.36 -5.44
N ILE A 26 -10.71 2.11 -5.41
CA ILE A 26 -10.00 1.37 -6.47
C ILE A 26 -10.46 -0.09 -6.52
N LEU A 27 -10.54 -0.78 -5.38
CA LEU A 27 -11.01 -2.16 -5.31
C LEU A 27 -12.41 -2.30 -5.91
N LYS A 28 -13.32 -1.37 -5.56
CA LYS A 28 -14.68 -1.35 -6.10
C LYS A 28 -14.72 -1.04 -7.60
N GLU A 29 -13.87 -0.13 -8.09
CA GLU A 29 -13.81 0.24 -9.50
C GLU A 29 -13.30 -0.92 -10.36
N LEU A 30 -12.33 -1.68 -9.85
CA LEU A 30 -11.69 -2.79 -10.55
C LEU A 30 -12.34 -4.16 -10.28
N ASP A 31 -13.36 -4.22 -9.43
CA ASP A 31 -14.11 -5.43 -9.06
C ASP A 31 -13.23 -6.51 -8.40
N PHE A 32 -12.39 -6.09 -7.43
CA PHE A 32 -11.55 -6.97 -6.62
C PHE A 32 -11.98 -6.98 -5.15
N GLU A 33 -11.85 -8.14 -4.51
CA GLU A 33 -12.00 -8.27 -3.06
C GLU A 33 -10.72 -7.83 -2.34
N ALA A 34 -10.84 -7.34 -1.11
CA ALA A 34 -9.67 -6.88 -0.34
C ALA A 34 -8.62 -7.99 -0.11
N SER A 35 -9.06 -9.25 -0.02
CA SER A 35 -8.17 -10.42 0.12
C SER A 35 -7.32 -10.71 -1.13
N GLU A 36 -7.67 -10.13 -2.28
CA GLU A 36 -6.93 -10.29 -3.53
C GLU A 36 -5.90 -9.17 -3.74
N ALA A 37 -5.83 -8.23 -2.80
CA ALA A 37 -5.02 -7.03 -2.91
C ALA A 37 -3.98 -6.90 -1.77
N VAL A 38 -2.90 -6.22 -2.11
CA VAL A 38 -1.85 -5.83 -1.16
C VAL A 38 -1.50 -4.37 -1.39
N LEU A 39 -1.42 -3.61 -0.29
CA LEU A 39 -0.91 -2.25 -0.31
C LEU A 39 0.60 -2.28 -0.06
N ILE A 40 1.37 -1.58 -0.89
CA ILE A 40 2.82 -1.45 -0.76
C ILE A 40 3.12 0.02 -0.43
N GLY A 41 3.78 0.28 0.71
CA GLY A 41 4.03 1.64 1.16
C GLY A 41 5.13 1.75 2.21
N ASP A 42 5.60 2.97 2.46
CA ASP A 42 6.75 3.23 3.32
C ASP A 42 6.37 3.93 4.64
N THR A 43 5.10 4.22 4.89
CA THR A 43 4.68 4.97 6.08
C THR A 43 3.71 4.20 6.96
N VAL A 44 3.60 4.59 8.24
CA VAL A 44 2.54 4.09 9.14
C VAL A 44 1.14 4.42 8.59
N HIS A 45 0.98 5.52 7.85
CA HIS A 45 -0.29 5.85 7.21
C HIS A 45 -0.68 4.83 6.12
N ASP A 46 0.31 4.24 5.43
CA ASP A 46 0.04 3.13 4.50
C ASP A 46 -0.44 1.90 5.26
N GLU A 47 0.21 1.55 6.36
CA GLU A 47 -0.20 0.44 7.23
C GLU A 47 -1.63 0.63 7.76
N GLU A 48 -1.95 1.82 8.28
CA GLU A 48 -3.29 2.21 8.74
C GLU A 48 -4.31 2.09 7.59
N GLY A 49 -4.00 2.64 6.42
CA GLY A 49 -4.86 2.57 5.25
C GLY A 49 -5.11 1.13 4.76
N ALA A 50 -4.08 0.28 4.82
CA ALA A 50 -4.20 -1.14 4.48
C ALA A 50 -5.12 -1.87 5.47
N GLN A 51 -4.91 -1.65 6.78
CA GLN A 51 -5.69 -2.24 7.84
C GLN A 51 -7.16 -1.83 7.77
N GLU A 52 -7.44 -0.54 7.58
CA GLU A 52 -8.80 -0.01 7.47
C GLU A 52 -9.52 -0.51 6.22
N SER A 53 -8.79 -0.73 5.11
CA SER A 53 -9.34 -1.30 3.87
C SER A 53 -9.43 -2.83 3.88
N GLY A 54 -8.84 -3.49 4.87
CA GLY A 54 -8.80 -4.96 4.97
C GLY A 54 -7.86 -5.64 3.97
N VAL A 55 -6.92 -4.91 3.36
CA VAL A 55 -5.93 -5.46 2.43
C VAL A 55 -4.65 -5.85 3.16
N ALA A 56 -3.88 -6.79 2.60
CA ALA A 56 -2.54 -7.08 3.13
C ALA A 56 -1.63 -5.85 2.99
N PHE A 57 -0.60 -5.75 3.84
CA PHE A 57 0.37 -4.66 3.79
C PHE A 57 1.80 -5.17 3.62
N ILE A 58 2.52 -4.68 2.61
CA ILE A 58 3.98 -4.84 2.50
C ILE A 58 4.63 -3.49 2.75
N ALA A 59 5.42 -3.42 3.82
CA ALA A 59 6.23 -2.25 4.11
C ALA A 59 7.50 -2.23 3.25
N VAL A 60 7.98 -1.02 2.96
CA VAL A 60 9.29 -0.79 2.32
C VAL A 60 10.11 0.20 3.15
N ASP A 61 11.42 -0.02 3.25
CA ASP A 61 12.31 0.76 4.13
C ASP A 61 13.25 1.73 3.38
N TRP A 62 12.99 1.92 2.09
CA TRP A 62 13.75 2.82 1.23
C TRP A 62 12.98 4.12 0.89
N GLY A 63 11.89 4.39 1.60
CA GLY A 63 11.13 5.64 1.55
C GLY A 63 11.52 6.64 2.64
N PHE A 64 10.57 7.45 3.08
CA PHE A 64 10.71 8.49 4.10
C PHE A 64 10.07 8.13 5.46
N GLY A 65 9.17 7.15 5.52
CA GLY A 65 8.52 6.74 6.77
C GLY A 65 9.31 5.72 7.60
N PHE A 66 9.32 4.46 7.18
CA PHE A 66 10.06 3.38 7.83
C PHE A 66 11.56 3.53 7.55
N ALA A 67 12.34 3.64 8.62
CA ALA A 67 13.79 3.76 8.49
C ALA A 67 14.40 2.49 7.91
N LYS A 68 15.51 2.63 7.17
CA LYS A 68 16.25 1.48 6.65
C LYS A 68 16.61 0.49 7.76
N GLY A 69 16.24 -0.77 7.58
CA GLY A 69 16.37 -1.82 8.58
C GLY A 69 15.21 -1.93 9.58
N HIS A 70 14.13 -1.16 9.42
CA HIS A 70 12.92 -1.25 10.26
C HIS A 70 12.44 -2.70 10.35
N PRO A 71 12.20 -3.27 11.54
CA PRO A 71 11.78 -4.66 11.67
C PRO A 71 10.42 -4.89 10.99
N GLN A 72 10.13 -6.14 10.63
CA GLN A 72 8.76 -6.48 10.24
C GLN A 72 7.88 -6.53 11.50
N ASP A 73 6.90 -5.64 11.57
CA ASP A 73 5.91 -5.60 12.65
C ASP A 73 4.70 -6.50 12.35
N ARG A 74 3.86 -6.77 13.35
CA ARG A 74 2.70 -7.69 13.21
C ARG A 74 1.65 -7.24 12.20
N GLY A 75 1.54 -5.94 11.92
CA GLY A 75 0.60 -5.41 10.91
C GLY A 75 1.11 -5.56 9.48
N MET A 76 2.38 -5.93 9.30
CA MET A 76 3.02 -6.09 8.01
C MET A 76 3.01 -7.57 7.60
N TRP A 77 2.46 -7.87 6.42
CA TRP A 77 2.59 -9.18 5.80
C TRP A 77 4.05 -9.48 5.45
N ALA A 78 4.77 -8.48 4.97
CA ALA A 78 6.21 -8.54 4.73
C ALA A 78 6.87 -7.14 4.83
N MET A 79 8.19 -7.12 4.94
CA MET A 79 9.01 -5.93 4.82
C MET A 79 10.04 -6.15 3.72
N ALA A 80 9.88 -5.47 2.58
CA ALA A 80 10.87 -5.52 1.52
C ALA A 80 11.99 -4.50 1.80
N ARG A 81 13.22 -4.83 1.38
CA ARG A 81 14.42 -3.97 1.47
C ARG A 81 14.94 -3.47 0.12
N SER A 82 14.37 -3.99 -0.97
CA SER A 82 14.63 -3.49 -2.32
C SER A 82 13.48 -3.79 -3.28
N ALA A 83 13.46 -3.09 -4.42
CA ALA A 83 12.53 -3.39 -5.51
C ALA A 83 12.72 -4.82 -6.07
N GLN A 84 13.94 -5.35 -6.03
CA GLN A 84 14.24 -6.73 -6.47
C GLN A 84 13.65 -7.77 -5.51
N GLU A 85 13.70 -7.51 -4.21
CA GLU A 85 13.10 -8.38 -3.20
C GLU A 85 11.57 -8.39 -3.30
N MET A 86 10.95 -7.26 -3.66
CA MET A 86 9.50 -7.17 -3.90
C MET A 86 9.02 -8.21 -4.91
N SER A 87 9.78 -8.44 -5.98
CA SER A 87 9.43 -9.43 -7.02
C SER A 87 9.41 -10.88 -6.51
N SER A 88 9.95 -11.16 -5.32
CA SER A 88 9.88 -12.49 -4.69
C SER A 88 8.73 -12.65 -3.70
N LEU A 89 8.02 -11.55 -3.39
CA LEU A 89 6.89 -11.50 -2.46
C LEU A 89 5.53 -11.54 -3.19
N LEU A 90 5.51 -11.28 -4.50
CA LEU A 90 4.33 -11.31 -5.37
C LEU A 90 4.37 -12.54 -6.28
#